data_AF-A0A2E3Q3Q4-F1
#
_entry.id   AF-A0A2E3Q3Q4-F1
#
_cell.length_a   1.000
_cell.length_b   1.000
_cell.length_c   1.000
_cell.angle_alpha   90.00
_cell.angle_beta   90.00
_cell.angle_gamma   90.00
#
_symmetry.space_group_name_H-M   'P 1'
#
loop_
_entity.id
_entity.type
_entity.pdbx_description
1 polymer ?
#
loop_
_entity_poly.entity_id
_entity_poly.type
_entity_poly.pdbx_seq_one_letter_code
_entity_poly.pdbx_strand_id
1 'polypeptide(L)'
;MISPRTFVSAAFAFSISLSGATADVVFDEAVDGELSANPNAPTMVDVVAGSNTVNFTTDQQGDDRDIFTFNVAEGFELTGVILELFDTNSKDPNNLAFIGFSAGDVLGTDPLAPNPTPLLGYALVAEADSGTDIFSIMGQGGGSQGYDGPLGAGDYTFWAQETSLTVDDWSVTLVINELQAPCPADLDGDGVVNGADLGLFLGAWGTSPCKSDINGDGVCNGADLGEMLIAWGDC
;
A
#
# COMPACT_ATOMS: atom_id res chain seq x y z
N MET A 1 27.66 -1.38 63.62
CA MET A 1 27.12 -0.44 62.62
C MET A 1 27.59 -0.90 61.25
N ILE A 2 26.73 -1.61 60.51
CA ILE A 2 27.00 -2.06 59.13
C ILE A 2 25.77 -1.63 58.32
N SER A 3 26.00 -0.77 57.34
CA SER A 3 24.99 -0.09 56.52
C SER A 3 24.49 -1.03 55.40
N PRO A 4 23.17 -1.06 55.09
CA PRO A 4 22.67 -1.82 53.96
C PRO A 4 22.86 -1.02 52.66
N ARG A 5 23.46 -1.65 51.64
CA ARG A 5 23.57 -1.10 50.29
C ARG A 5 22.26 -1.34 49.55
N THR A 6 21.51 -0.27 49.31
CA THR A 6 20.36 -0.22 48.42
C THR A 6 20.81 -0.38 46.97
N PHE A 7 20.36 -1.44 46.30
CA PHE A 7 20.42 -1.55 44.85
C PHE A 7 19.26 -0.75 44.26
N VAL A 8 19.59 0.28 43.47
CA VAL A 8 18.62 1.03 42.67
C VAL A 8 18.50 0.31 41.33
N SER A 9 17.37 -0.35 41.09
CA SER A 9 17.04 -0.85 39.74
C SER A 9 16.67 0.34 38.86
N ALA A 10 17.48 0.59 37.84
CA ALA A 10 17.14 1.51 36.76
C ALA A 10 16.16 0.79 35.82
N ALA A 11 14.89 1.18 35.86
CA ALA A 11 13.92 0.79 34.84
C ALA A 11 14.19 1.64 33.59
N PHE A 12 14.70 1.01 32.52
CA PHE A 12 14.70 1.62 31.19
C PHE A 12 13.27 1.58 30.66
N ALA A 13 12.60 2.73 30.65
CA ALA A 13 11.35 2.89 29.93
C ALA A 13 11.69 2.97 28.43
N PHE A 14 11.35 1.93 27.68
CA PHE A 14 11.37 1.98 26.23
C PHE A 14 10.13 2.75 25.79
N SER A 15 10.33 3.99 25.35
CA SER A 15 9.28 4.81 24.77
C SER A 15 8.97 4.23 23.39
N ILE A 16 7.93 3.40 23.26
CA ILE A 16 7.36 3.11 21.95
C ILE A 16 6.63 4.39 21.55
N SER A 17 7.27 5.19 20.69
CA SER A 17 6.55 6.20 19.92
C SER A 17 5.65 5.44 18.94
N LEU A 18 4.40 5.21 19.33
CA LEU A 18 3.35 5.03 18.34
C LEU A 18 3.25 6.37 17.60
N SER A 19 3.92 6.49 16.46
CA SER A 19 3.54 7.47 15.46
C SER A 19 2.11 7.11 15.10
N GLY A 20 1.15 7.86 15.64
CA GLY A 20 -0.17 7.92 15.04
C GLY A 20 0.06 8.44 13.64
N ALA A 21 -0.18 7.60 12.62
CA ALA A 21 -0.25 8.03 11.25
C ALA A 21 -1.44 9.00 11.16
N THR A 22 -1.18 10.28 11.34
CA THR A 22 -2.00 11.29 10.68
C THR A 22 -1.64 11.13 9.22
N ALA A 23 -2.59 10.74 8.38
CA ALA A 23 -2.41 10.80 6.94
C ALA A 23 -1.92 12.22 6.60
N ASP A 24 -0.70 12.32 6.06
CA ASP A 24 -0.14 13.62 5.73
C ASP A 24 -0.68 13.98 4.35
N VAL A 25 -1.24 15.19 4.22
CA VAL A 25 -1.68 15.68 2.92
C VAL A 25 -0.41 16.04 2.16
N VAL A 26 -0.05 15.19 1.21
CA VAL A 26 1.18 15.33 0.40
C VAL A 26 0.95 16.20 -0.82
N PHE A 27 -0.31 16.38 -1.23
CA PHE A 27 -0.69 17.29 -2.31
C PHE A 27 -2.13 17.76 -2.12
N ASP A 28 -2.36 19.07 -2.28
CA ASP A 28 -3.69 19.67 -2.25
C ASP A 28 -3.81 20.70 -3.38
N GLU A 29 -4.67 20.47 -4.37
CA GLU A 29 -4.84 21.39 -5.50
C GLU A 29 -5.18 22.83 -5.08
N ALA A 30 -5.90 23.01 -3.97
CA ALA A 30 -6.25 24.33 -3.46
C ALA A 30 -5.02 25.11 -2.95
N VAL A 31 -3.89 24.43 -2.72
CA VAL A 31 -2.65 24.99 -2.17
C VAL A 31 -1.49 24.91 -3.17
N ASP A 32 -1.30 23.74 -3.78
CA ASP A 32 -0.15 23.38 -4.59
C ASP A 32 -0.39 23.59 -6.10
N GLY A 33 -1.65 23.83 -6.48
CA GLY A 33 -2.10 24.03 -7.85
C GLY A 33 -2.58 22.75 -8.52
N GLU A 34 -3.15 22.92 -9.71
CA GLU A 34 -3.82 21.85 -10.46
C GLU A 34 -2.90 20.66 -10.79
N LEU A 35 -3.44 19.46 -10.63
CA LEU A 35 -2.85 18.24 -11.17
C LEU A 35 -2.92 18.25 -12.70
N SER A 36 -2.12 17.37 -13.31
CA SER A 36 -1.96 17.33 -14.75
C SER A 36 -3.09 16.55 -15.40
N ALA A 37 -3.70 17.12 -16.44
CA ALA A 37 -4.60 16.39 -17.33
C ALA A 37 -3.88 15.63 -18.47
N ASN A 38 -2.55 15.67 -18.53
CA ASN A 38 -1.76 15.06 -19.59
C ASN A 38 -1.27 13.65 -19.20
N PRO A 39 -1.75 12.57 -19.86
CA PRO A 39 -1.36 11.21 -19.51
C PRO A 39 0.13 10.89 -19.75
N ASN A 40 0.84 11.73 -20.51
CA ASN A 40 2.28 11.60 -20.79
C ASN A 40 3.15 12.58 -20.00
N ALA A 41 2.55 13.41 -19.15
CA ALA A 41 3.28 14.28 -18.23
C ALA A 41 2.47 14.45 -16.93
N PRO A 42 2.28 13.39 -16.13
CA PRO A 42 1.59 13.47 -14.85
C PRO A 42 2.29 14.42 -13.87
N THR A 43 1.54 14.93 -12.88
CA THR A 43 2.15 15.68 -11.77
C THR A 43 2.86 14.72 -10.83
N MET A 44 4.12 15.00 -10.49
CA MET A 44 4.86 14.20 -9.51
C MET A 44 4.39 14.54 -8.09
N VAL A 45 3.98 13.51 -7.34
CA VAL A 45 3.63 13.60 -5.92
C VAL A 45 4.68 12.86 -5.12
N ASP A 46 5.30 13.57 -4.17
CA ASP A 46 6.30 12.99 -3.27
C ASP A 46 5.60 12.20 -2.16
N VAL A 47 5.92 10.91 -2.06
CA VAL A 47 5.33 9.99 -1.08
C VAL A 47 6.39 9.40 -0.16
N VAL A 48 5.99 9.04 1.05
CA VAL A 48 6.84 8.43 2.08
C VAL A 48 6.17 7.19 2.68
N ALA A 49 6.90 6.47 3.54
CA ALA A 49 6.32 5.39 4.33
C ALA A 49 5.15 5.89 5.20
N GLY A 50 4.05 5.15 5.19
CA GLY A 50 2.80 5.49 5.87
C GLY A 50 1.69 5.91 4.91
N SER A 51 0.84 6.81 5.38
CA SER A 51 -0.36 7.30 4.68
C SER A 51 -0.10 8.64 4.02
N ASN A 52 -0.30 8.73 2.70
CA ASN A 52 -0.04 9.91 1.90
C ASN A 52 -1.33 10.33 1.18
N THR A 53 -1.92 11.45 1.58
CA THR A 53 -3.22 11.91 1.05
C THR A 53 -3.04 12.93 -0.07
N VAL A 54 -3.75 12.72 -1.18
CA VAL A 54 -3.85 13.63 -2.33
C VAL A 54 -5.28 14.14 -2.40
N ASN A 55 -5.46 15.46 -2.32
CA ASN A 55 -6.75 16.13 -2.47
C ASN A 55 -6.82 16.83 -3.82
N PHE A 56 -7.89 16.59 -4.56
CA PHE A 56 -8.10 17.13 -5.91
C PHE A 56 -9.59 17.20 -6.27
N THR A 57 -9.91 17.85 -7.37
CA THR A 57 -11.28 18.01 -7.86
C THR A 57 -11.42 17.66 -9.34
N THR A 58 -12.52 16.99 -9.69
CA THR A 58 -12.82 16.61 -11.08
C THR A 58 -14.16 17.18 -11.57
N ASP A 59 -14.25 17.48 -12.86
CA ASP A 59 -15.33 18.12 -13.63
C ASP A 59 -15.16 17.87 -15.17
N GLN A 60 -16.21 17.39 -15.82
CA GLN A 60 -16.17 17.05 -17.25
C GLN A 60 -16.01 18.26 -18.17
N GLN A 61 -16.33 19.47 -17.70
CA GLN A 61 -16.47 20.65 -18.55
C GLN A 61 -15.14 21.43 -18.71
N GLY A 62 -14.19 21.18 -17.82
CA GLY A 62 -12.89 21.85 -17.69
C GLY A 62 -11.70 21.09 -18.27
N ASP A 63 -11.88 19.84 -18.71
CA ASP A 63 -10.75 18.94 -19.03
C ASP A 63 -9.85 18.66 -17.80
N ASP A 64 -10.40 18.71 -16.58
CA ASP A 64 -9.67 18.66 -15.30
C ASP A 64 -9.38 17.24 -14.80
N ARG A 65 -9.14 16.31 -15.72
CA ARG A 65 -8.76 14.95 -15.33
C ARG A 65 -7.50 15.03 -14.48
N ASP A 66 -7.51 14.38 -13.33
CA ASP A 66 -6.37 14.40 -12.44
C ASP A 66 -5.47 13.22 -12.68
N ILE A 67 -4.26 13.51 -13.15
CA ILE A 67 -3.24 12.50 -13.41
C ILE A 67 -1.98 12.87 -12.63
N PHE A 68 -1.63 11.99 -11.70
CA PHE A 68 -0.43 12.13 -10.88
C PHE A 68 0.37 10.84 -10.87
N THR A 69 1.67 10.97 -10.64
CA THR A 69 2.61 9.86 -10.54
C THR A 69 3.40 9.96 -9.26
N PHE A 70 3.79 8.83 -8.70
CA PHE A 70 4.63 8.75 -7.52
C PHE A 70 5.54 7.53 -7.59
N ASN A 71 6.62 7.55 -6.81
CA ASN A 71 7.57 6.47 -6.71
C ASN A 71 7.44 5.74 -5.38
N VAL A 72 7.22 4.43 -5.43
CA VAL A 72 7.41 3.54 -4.28
C VAL A 72 8.89 3.15 -4.24
N ALA A 73 9.59 3.57 -3.19
CA ALA A 73 11.03 3.33 -3.04
C ALA A 73 11.36 1.83 -2.87
N GLU A 74 12.60 1.45 -3.19
CA GLU A 74 13.11 0.10 -2.90
C GLU A 74 12.98 -0.22 -1.41
N GLY A 75 12.51 -1.43 -1.10
CA GLY A 75 12.22 -1.84 0.27
C GLY A 75 10.83 -1.43 0.78
N PHE A 76 9.96 -0.90 -0.09
CA PHE A 76 8.58 -0.56 0.22
C PHE A 76 7.59 -1.15 -0.80
N GLU A 77 6.33 -1.23 -0.39
CA GLU A 77 5.20 -1.66 -1.20
C GLU A 77 3.98 -0.78 -0.97
N LEU A 78 3.22 -0.53 -2.03
CA LEU A 78 1.88 0.02 -1.98
C LEU A 78 0.92 -1.09 -1.55
N THR A 79 0.31 -0.92 -0.38
CA THR A 79 -0.57 -1.92 0.24
C THR A 79 -2.04 -1.53 0.21
N GLY A 80 -2.34 -0.26 -0.05
CA GLY A 80 -3.71 0.25 0.05
C GLY A 80 -3.91 1.58 -0.66
N VAL A 81 -5.16 1.82 -1.04
CA VAL A 81 -5.66 3.04 -1.67
C VAL A 81 -7.00 3.30 -1.01
N ILE A 82 -7.01 4.22 -0.05
CA ILE A 82 -8.19 4.55 0.73
C ILE A 82 -8.86 5.75 0.06
N LEU A 83 -10.12 5.59 -0.33
CA LEU A 83 -10.95 6.70 -0.76
C LEU A 83 -11.49 7.39 0.49
N GLU A 84 -10.77 8.36 1.05
CA GLU A 84 -11.19 9.07 2.26
C GLU A 84 -12.48 9.85 2.02
N LEU A 85 -12.58 10.50 0.87
CA LEU A 85 -13.73 11.27 0.45
C LEU A 85 -13.94 11.17 -1.06
N PHE A 86 -15.19 10.96 -1.44
CA PHE A 86 -15.71 11.32 -2.75
C PHE A 86 -17.09 11.98 -2.55
N ASP A 87 -17.16 13.28 -2.80
CA ASP A 87 -18.39 14.09 -2.65
C ASP A 87 -18.84 14.63 -4.00
N THR A 88 -20.00 14.17 -4.47
CA THR A 88 -20.60 14.70 -5.69
C THR A 88 -21.49 15.88 -5.32
N ASN A 89 -20.95 17.09 -5.43
CA ASN A 89 -21.64 18.34 -5.09
C ASN A 89 -22.99 18.55 -5.85
N SER A 90 -23.33 17.66 -6.78
CA SER A 90 -24.51 17.68 -7.64
C SER A 90 -25.71 16.88 -7.15
N LYS A 91 -25.54 15.92 -6.23
CA LYS A 91 -26.55 14.87 -5.94
C LYS A 91 -27.06 14.17 -7.21
N ASP A 92 -26.29 14.14 -8.29
CA ASP A 92 -26.67 13.45 -9.52
C ASP A 92 -26.48 11.94 -9.31
N PRO A 93 -27.58 11.14 -9.29
CA PRO A 93 -27.48 9.70 -9.09
C PRO A 93 -26.77 8.96 -10.23
N ASN A 94 -26.42 9.64 -11.32
CA ASN A 94 -25.71 9.06 -12.46
C ASN A 94 -24.25 9.52 -12.54
N ASN A 95 -23.75 10.24 -11.54
CA ASN A 95 -22.34 10.58 -11.52
C ASN A 95 -21.50 9.33 -11.25
N LEU A 96 -20.92 8.79 -12.32
CA LEU A 96 -20.01 7.66 -12.25
C LEU A 96 -18.59 8.20 -12.21
N ALA A 97 -17.96 8.06 -11.05
CA ALA A 97 -16.56 8.34 -10.87
C ALA A 97 -15.71 7.13 -11.23
N PHE A 98 -14.57 7.40 -11.84
CA PHE A 98 -13.58 6.43 -12.25
C PHE A 98 -12.25 6.80 -11.62
N ILE A 99 -11.56 5.81 -11.06
CA ILE A 99 -10.16 5.92 -10.67
C ILE A 99 -9.41 4.68 -11.11
N GLY A 100 -8.27 4.86 -11.77
CA GLY A 100 -7.45 3.77 -12.27
C GLY A 100 -5.98 4.15 -12.27
N PHE A 101 -5.12 3.14 -12.44
CA PHE A 101 -3.69 3.39 -12.45
C PHE A 101 -2.92 2.36 -13.26
N SER A 102 -1.71 2.77 -13.66
CA SER A 102 -0.76 1.97 -14.43
C SER A 102 0.58 1.90 -13.71
N ALA A 103 1.37 0.87 -14.04
CA ALA A 103 2.80 0.86 -13.72
C ALA A 103 3.54 1.84 -14.64
N GLY A 104 4.52 2.54 -14.09
CA GLY A 104 5.35 3.53 -14.79
C GLY A 104 5.04 4.98 -14.40
N ASP A 105 5.88 5.88 -14.90
CA ASP A 105 5.85 7.33 -14.70
C ASP A 105 4.83 8.06 -15.59
N VAL A 106 4.11 7.31 -16.43
CA VAL A 106 3.04 7.79 -17.32
C VAL A 106 1.87 6.82 -17.33
N LEU A 107 0.67 7.30 -17.70
CA LEU A 107 -0.56 6.50 -17.64
C LEU A 107 -0.59 5.39 -18.71
N GLY A 108 0.02 5.63 -19.88
CA GLY A 108 0.11 4.64 -20.95
C GLY A 108 -1.22 4.33 -21.69
N THR A 109 -2.31 5.00 -21.35
CA THR A 109 -3.58 5.00 -22.09
C THR A 109 -4.07 6.43 -22.33
N ASP A 110 -4.90 6.59 -23.36
CA ASP A 110 -5.61 7.84 -23.62
C ASP A 110 -6.91 7.89 -22.79
N PRO A 111 -7.06 8.83 -21.85
CA PRO A 111 -8.29 9.02 -21.08
C PRO A 111 -9.55 9.28 -21.93
N LEU A 112 -9.39 9.84 -23.13
CA LEU A 112 -10.49 10.14 -24.04
C LEU A 112 -10.94 8.93 -24.88
N ALA A 113 -10.09 7.91 -24.96
CA ALA A 113 -10.36 6.64 -25.62
C ALA A 113 -9.98 5.48 -24.68
N PRO A 114 -10.66 5.39 -23.52
CA PRO A 114 -10.19 4.57 -22.41
C PRO A 114 -10.09 3.10 -22.80
N ASN A 115 -8.88 2.56 -22.63
CA ASN A 115 -8.57 1.16 -22.80
C ASN A 115 -8.04 0.63 -21.46
N PRO A 116 -8.71 -0.33 -20.80
CA PRO A 116 -8.26 -0.83 -19.50
C PRO A 116 -7.05 -1.76 -19.61
N THR A 117 -6.75 -2.34 -20.78
CA THR A 117 -5.65 -3.31 -20.97
C THR A 117 -4.27 -2.86 -20.46
N PRO A 118 -3.84 -1.60 -20.65
CA PRO A 118 -2.59 -1.11 -20.06
C PRO A 118 -2.66 -0.84 -18.54
N LEU A 119 -3.84 -0.67 -17.95
CA LEU A 119 -3.99 -0.38 -16.52
C LEU A 119 -3.62 -1.60 -15.67
N LEU A 120 -3.01 -1.37 -14.50
CA LEU A 120 -2.88 -2.39 -13.48
C LEU A 120 -4.23 -2.73 -12.86
N GLY A 121 -5.04 -1.70 -12.58
CA GLY A 121 -6.36 -1.85 -12.01
C GLY A 121 -7.16 -0.56 -12.05
N TYR A 122 -8.46 -0.66 -11.83
CA TYR A 122 -9.37 0.48 -11.76
C TYR A 122 -10.61 0.15 -10.95
N ALA A 123 -11.25 1.16 -10.38
CA ALA A 123 -12.54 1.08 -9.73
C ALA A 123 -13.51 2.10 -10.32
N LEU A 124 -14.78 1.75 -10.30
CA LEU A 124 -15.89 2.69 -10.46
C LEU A 124 -16.42 2.94 -9.05
N VAL A 125 -16.35 4.19 -8.60
CA VAL A 125 -16.67 4.56 -7.22
C VAL A 125 -17.90 5.45 -7.17
N ALA A 126 -18.59 5.43 -6.04
CA ALA A 126 -19.72 6.29 -5.71
C ALA A 126 -19.51 6.90 -4.32
N GLU A 127 -20.32 7.89 -3.96
CA GLU A 127 -20.23 8.57 -2.65
C GLU A 127 -20.21 7.59 -1.46
N ALA A 128 -20.93 6.46 -1.60
CA ALA A 128 -21.04 5.41 -0.59
C ALA A 128 -19.73 4.65 -0.33
N ASP A 129 -18.75 4.75 -1.23
CA ASP A 129 -17.43 4.12 -1.09
C ASP A 129 -16.44 5.00 -0.31
N SER A 130 -16.84 6.21 0.09
CA SER A 130 -16.04 7.06 0.99
C SER A 130 -15.75 6.35 2.32
N GLY A 131 -14.50 6.42 2.76
CA GLY A 131 -13.95 5.74 3.92
C GLY A 131 -13.60 4.26 3.70
N THR A 132 -13.58 3.78 2.45
CA THR A 132 -13.23 2.38 2.12
C THR A 132 -11.86 2.27 1.46
N ASP A 133 -11.18 1.14 1.68
CA ASP A 133 -9.99 0.77 0.91
C ASP A 133 -10.43 0.10 -0.40
N ILE A 134 -10.15 0.77 -1.51
CA ILE A 134 -10.54 0.34 -2.85
C ILE A 134 -9.42 -0.45 -3.55
N PHE A 135 -8.24 -0.60 -2.96
CA PHE A 135 -7.07 -1.21 -3.62
C PHE A 135 -7.35 -2.61 -4.15
N SER A 136 -7.83 -3.51 -3.29
CA SER A 136 -8.14 -4.89 -3.72
C SER A 136 -9.26 -4.93 -4.77
N ILE A 137 -10.21 -3.98 -4.73
CA ILE A 137 -11.30 -3.88 -5.72
C ILE A 137 -10.74 -3.43 -7.06
N MET A 138 -9.81 -2.47 -7.06
CA MET A 138 -9.16 -1.97 -8.28
C MET A 138 -8.43 -3.08 -9.03
N GLY A 139 -7.73 -3.97 -8.31
CA GLY A 139 -7.04 -5.13 -8.90
C GLY A 139 -7.95 -6.15 -9.58
N GLN A 140 -9.27 -6.08 -9.37
CA GLN A 140 -10.28 -6.93 -10.00
C GLN A 140 -10.98 -6.24 -11.20
N GLY A 141 -10.51 -5.06 -11.61
CA GLY A 141 -11.06 -4.31 -12.75
C GLY A 141 -11.02 -5.12 -14.06
N GLY A 142 -12.20 -5.39 -14.64
CA GLY A 142 -12.33 -6.25 -15.81
C GLY A 142 -11.56 -5.74 -17.03
N GLY A 143 -10.72 -6.59 -17.63
CA GLY A 143 -9.94 -6.24 -18.82
C GLY A 143 -8.67 -5.43 -18.56
N SER A 144 -8.38 -5.10 -17.30
CA SER A 144 -7.07 -4.63 -16.85
C SER A 144 -6.08 -5.79 -16.69
N GLN A 145 -4.82 -5.48 -16.39
CA GLN A 145 -3.81 -6.50 -16.10
C GLN A 145 -4.15 -7.28 -14.82
N GLY A 146 -4.72 -6.58 -13.83
CA GLY A 146 -5.05 -7.11 -12.52
C GLY A 146 -3.82 -7.33 -11.64
N TYR A 147 -4.08 -7.41 -10.34
CA TYR A 147 -3.09 -7.78 -9.33
C TYR A 147 -3.80 -8.40 -8.13
N ASP A 148 -3.05 -9.14 -7.32
CA ASP A 148 -3.52 -9.78 -6.10
C ASP A 148 -2.47 -9.58 -5.01
N GLY A 149 -2.76 -8.65 -4.10
CA GLY A 149 -1.87 -8.25 -3.01
C GLY A 149 -1.11 -6.93 -3.23
N PRO A 150 -0.13 -6.63 -2.35
CA PRO A 150 0.69 -5.43 -2.43
C PRO A 150 1.48 -5.31 -3.72
N LEU A 151 1.79 -4.06 -4.09
CA LEU A 151 2.60 -3.73 -5.26
C LEU A 151 3.95 -3.16 -4.82
N GLY A 152 5.04 -3.80 -5.23
CA GLY A 152 6.39 -3.45 -4.77
C GLY A 152 6.93 -2.13 -5.30
N ALA A 153 8.25 -1.96 -5.17
CA ALA A 153 8.93 -0.74 -5.61
C ALA A 153 8.76 -0.47 -7.12
N GLY A 154 8.60 0.81 -7.46
CA GLY A 154 8.39 1.27 -8.83
C GLY A 154 7.57 2.54 -8.90
N ASP A 155 7.44 3.07 -10.12
CA ASP A 155 6.57 4.21 -10.39
C ASP A 155 5.14 3.73 -10.65
N TYR A 156 4.17 4.47 -10.14
CA TYR A 156 2.75 4.24 -10.38
C TYR A 156 2.08 5.56 -10.77
N THR A 157 1.25 5.52 -11.79
CA THR A 157 0.53 6.70 -12.29
C THR A 157 -0.97 6.50 -12.15
N PHE A 158 -1.60 7.32 -11.32
CA PHE A 158 -3.03 7.35 -11.09
C PHE A 158 -3.72 8.34 -12.00
N TRP A 159 -4.98 8.04 -12.30
CA TRP A 159 -5.87 8.86 -13.09
C TRP A 159 -7.27 8.76 -12.50
N ALA A 160 -7.83 9.91 -12.14
CA ALA A 160 -9.22 10.05 -11.73
C ALA A 160 -9.98 10.91 -12.75
N GLN A 161 -11.27 10.59 -12.92
CA GLN A 161 -12.19 11.39 -13.71
C GLN A 161 -13.64 11.00 -13.44
N GLU A 162 -14.57 11.82 -13.92
CA GLU A 162 -16.00 11.62 -13.70
C GLU A 162 -16.83 11.88 -14.99
N THR A 163 -18.15 11.81 -14.89
CA THR A 163 -19.09 11.88 -16.04
C THR A 163 -20.20 12.94 -15.94
N SER A 164 -20.46 13.46 -14.73
CA SER A 164 -21.23 14.66 -14.42
C SER A 164 -20.59 15.93 -15.00
N LEU A 165 -21.32 17.05 -14.92
CA LEU A 165 -20.86 18.38 -15.33
C LEU A 165 -20.52 19.26 -14.13
N THR A 166 -20.31 18.63 -12.98
CA THR A 166 -20.14 19.30 -11.68
C THR A 166 -18.78 18.99 -11.11
N VAL A 167 -18.24 19.95 -10.38
CA VAL A 167 -17.01 19.76 -9.61
C VAL A 167 -17.30 18.81 -8.46
N ASP A 168 -16.56 17.70 -8.41
CA ASP A 168 -16.59 16.73 -7.34
C ASP A 168 -15.28 16.76 -6.57
N ASP A 169 -15.37 16.63 -5.24
CA ASP A 169 -14.22 16.68 -4.35
C ASP A 169 -13.72 15.26 -4.06
N TRP A 170 -12.41 15.06 -4.21
CA TRP A 170 -11.73 13.80 -3.94
C TRP A 170 -10.67 13.94 -2.85
N SER A 171 -10.57 12.91 -2.02
CA SER A 171 -9.44 12.71 -1.12
C SER A 171 -9.03 11.25 -1.15
N VAL A 172 -7.83 10.98 -1.67
CA VAL A 172 -7.30 9.63 -1.87
C VAL A 172 -6.01 9.48 -1.07
N THR A 173 -5.97 8.48 -0.19
CA THR A 173 -4.79 8.15 0.62
C THR A 173 -4.09 6.92 0.06
N LEU A 174 -2.82 7.06 -0.28
CA LEU A 174 -1.92 5.97 -0.65
C LEU A 174 -1.25 5.43 0.62
N VAL A 175 -1.33 4.11 0.83
CA VAL A 175 -0.71 3.43 1.97
C VAL A 175 0.54 2.71 1.50
N ILE A 176 1.71 3.19 1.94
CA ILE A 176 3.02 2.62 1.60
C ILE A 176 3.64 2.03 2.84
N ASN A 177 3.89 0.74 2.84
CA ASN A 177 4.53 0.03 3.95
C ASN A 177 5.91 -0.47 3.56
N GLU A 178 6.76 -0.69 4.55
CA GLU A 178 8.02 -1.41 4.33
C GLU A 178 7.69 -2.81 3.80
N LEU A 179 8.41 -3.24 2.76
CA LEU A 179 8.38 -4.62 2.31
C LEU A 179 8.77 -5.49 3.50
N GLN A 180 7.84 -6.31 3.97
CA GLN A 180 8.17 -7.33 4.94
C GLN A 180 9.19 -8.25 4.26
N ALA A 181 10.44 -8.23 4.75
CA ALA A 181 11.44 -9.14 4.24
C ALA A 181 10.87 -10.57 4.32
N PRO A 182 11.09 -11.44 3.31
CA PRO A 182 10.65 -12.81 3.42
C PRO A 182 11.15 -13.36 4.76
N CYS A 183 10.23 -13.86 5.57
CA CYS A 183 10.53 -14.56 6.79
C CYS A 183 10.21 -16.05 6.61
N PRO A 184 11.04 -16.81 5.86
CA PRO A 184 10.79 -18.24 5.67
C PRO A 184 10.78 -19.03 6.99
N ALA A 185 11.33 -18.45 8.06
CA ALA A 185 11.34 -19.03 9.39
C ALA A 185 10.06 -18.72 10.21
N ASP A 186 9.18 -17.81 9.76
CA ASP A 186 7.84 -17.60 10.31
C ASP A 186 6.89 -18.62 9.66
N LEU A 187 6.68 -19.72 10.37
CA LEU A 187 6.02 -20.92 9.87
C LEU A 187 4.51 -20.93 10.18
N ASP A 188 4.07 -20.14 11.15
CA ASP A 188 2.63 -19.93 11.42
C ASP A 188 2.06 -18.63 10.85
N GLY A 189 2.93 -17.73 10.35
CA GLY A 189 2.56 -16.51 9.65
C GLY A 189 2.10 -15.39 10.57
N ASP A 190 2.53 -15.39 11.83
CA ASP A 190 2.13 -14.39 12.83
C ASP A 190 3.03 -13.14 12.85
N GLY A 191 4.07 -13.11 12.02
CA GLY A 191 5.03 -12.02 11.89
C GLY A 191 6.17 -12.07 12.91
N VAL A 192 6.32 -13.13 13.71
CA VAL A 192 7.38 -13.24 14.72
C VAL A 192 7.96 -14.66 14.78
N VAL A 193 9.23 -14.81 14.39
CA VAL A 193 9.93 -16.11 14.52
C VAL A 193 10.21 -16.41 15.99
N ASN A 194 9.47 -17.35 16.55
CA ASN A 194 9.52 -17.68 17.96
C ASN A 194 9.42 -19.20 18.26
N GLY A 195 9.08 -19.54 19.50
CA GLY A 195 8.95 -20.92 19.94
C GLY A 195 7.83 -21.70 19.25
N ALA A 196 6.80 -21.02 18.74
CA ALA A 196 5.72 -21.61 17.95
C ALA A 196 6.26 -22.17 16.62
N ASP A 197 7.01 -21.36 15.89
CA ASP A 197 7.67 -21.75 14.64
C ASP A 197 8.68 -22.87 14.86
N LEU A 198 9.50 -22.75 15.91
CA LEU A 198 10.43 -23.83 16.27
C LEU A 198 9.68 -25.14 16.53
N GLY A 199 8.50 -25.09 17.16
CA GLY A 199 7.63 -26.25 17.36
C GLY A 199 7.16 -26.87 16.04
N LEU A 200 6.75 -26.03 15.08
CA LEU A 200 6.36 -26.48 13.74
C LEU A 200 7.54 -27.08 12.98
N PHE A 201 8.69 -26.42 13.00
CA PHE A 201 9.92 -26.88 12.36
C PHE A 201 10.38 -28.24 12.92
N LEU A 202 10.41 -28.40 14.25
CA LEU A 202 10.76 -29.67 14.89
C LEU A 202 9.77 -30.79 14.56
N GLY A 203 8.50 -30.47 14.33
CA GLY A 203 7.49 -31.40 13.84
C GLY A 203 7.75 -31.89 12.41
N ALA A 204 8.42 -31.08 11.59
CA ALA A 204 8.81 -31.38 10.22
C ALA A 204 10.24 -31.94 10.08
N TRP A 205 10.97 -32.09 11.19
CA TRP A 205 12.39 -32.49 11.17
C TRP A 205 12.64 -33.81 10.44
N GLY A 206 13.50 -33.79 9.43
CA GLY A 206 13.86 -34.97 8.63
C GLY A 206 12.74 -35.50 7.72
N THR A 207 11.65 -34.74 7.50
CA THR A 207 10.58 -35.12 6.56
C THR A 207 10.93 -34.82 5.10
N SER A 208 10.29 -35.54 4.16
CA SER A 208 10.41 -35.35 2.72
C SER A 208 9.07 -35.62 2.02
N PRO A 209 8.48 -34.66 1.27
CA PRO A 209 8.97 -33.29 1.07
C PRO A 209 8.89 -32.47 2.35
N CYS A 210 9.97 -31.74 2.64
CA CYS A 210 10.07 -30.86 3.80
C CYS A 210 9.12 -29.68 3.63
N LYS A 211 8.30 -29.42 4.65
CA LYS A 211 7.34 -28.31 4.67
C LYS A 211 7.90 -27.03 5.29
N SER A 212 9.05 -27.12 5.94
CA SER A 212 9.71 -26.04 6.67
C SER A 212 11.16 -25.91 6.18
N ASP A 213 11.31 -25.96 4.86
CA ASP A 213 12.58 -25.87 4.13
C ASP A 213 12.94 -24.40 4.00
N ILE A 214 13.71 -23.89 4.96
CA ILE A 214 14.00 -22.47 5.11
C ILE A 214 15.08 -22.05 4.11
N ASN A 215 16.03 -22.96 3.82
CA ASN A 215 17.13 -22.68 2.90
C ASN A 215 16.86 -23.16 1.45
N GLY A 216 15.76 -23.89 1.21
CA GLY A 216 15.35 -24.36 -0.11
C GLY A 216 16.13 -25.57 -0.64
N ASP A 217 16.82 -26.33 0.22
CA ASP A 217 17.63 -27.49 -0.17
C ASP A 217 16.84 -28.82 -0.28
N GLY A 218 15.56 -28.78 0.10
CA GLY A 218 14.61 -29.88 0.06
C GLY A 218 14.57 -30.73 1.33
N VAL A 219 15.35 -30.42 2.38
CA VAL A 219 15.52 -31.27 3.58
C VAL A 219 15.50 -30.47 4.87
N CYS A 220 14.48 -30.66 5.72
CA CYS A 220 14.39 -30.02 7.05
C CYS A 220 15.49 -30.56 7.98
N ASN A 221 16.58 -29.81 8.18
CA ASN A 221 17.73 -30.25 8.95
C ASN A 221 18.39 -29.14 9.78
N GLY A 222 19.58 -29.40 10.32
CA GLY A 222 20.30 -28.42 11.14
C GLY A 222 20.67 -27.12 10.42
N ALA A 223 20.73 -27.12 9.08
CA ALA A 223 20.95 -25.93 8.28
C ALA A 223 19.75 -24.97 8.38
N ASP A 224 18.52 -25.47 8.19
CA ASP A 224 17.30 -24.66 8.36
C ASP A 224 17.14 -24.16 9.79
N LEU A 225 17.48 -25.00 10.79
CA LEU A 225 17.48 -24.57 12.19
C LEU A 225 18.45 -23.39 12.40
N GLY A 226 19.60 -23.41 11.74
CA GLY A 226 20.59 -22.34 11.80
C GLY A 226 20.00 -21.02 11.27
N GLU A 227 19.35 -21.06 10.10
CA GLU A 227 18.68 -19.91 9.50
C GLU A 227 17.52 -19.39 10.38
N MET A 228 16.70 -20.29 10.95
CA MET A 228 15.62 -19.92 11.88
C MET A 228 16.16 -19.18 13.12
N LEU A 229 17.27 -19.64 13.70
CA LEU A 229 17.85 -19.00 14.87
C LEU A 229 18.51 -17.64 14.54
N ILE A 230 18.95 -17.44 13.29
CA ILE A 230 19.42 -16.13 12.81
C ILE A 230 18.23 -15.17 12.68
N ALA A 231 17.07 -15.67 12.23
CA ALA A 231 15.85 -14.91 12.05
C ALA A 231 15.00 -14.72 13.32
N TRP A 232 15.48 -15.14 14.50
CA TRP A 232 14.69 -15.14 15.73
C TRP A 232 14.26 -13.73 16.17
N GLY A 233 12.96 -13.53 16.36
CA GLY A 233 12.37 -12.24 16.71
C GLY A 233 11.39 -11.74 15.66
N ASP A 234 11.14 -10.44 15.68
CA ASP A 234 10.15 -9.80 14.80
C ASP A 234 10.59 -9.85 13.33
N CYS A 235 9.59 -10.10 12.49
CA CYS A 235 9.54 -9.76 11.08
C CYS A 235 8.71 -8.48 10.90
#